data_AF-A0A2N6D9K9-F1
#
_entry.id   AF-A0A2N6D9K9-F1
#
_cell.length_a   1.000
_cell.length_b   1.000
_cell.length_c   1.000
_cell.angle_alpha   90.00
_cell.angle_beta   90.00
_cell.angle_gamma   90.00
#
_symmetry.space_group_name_H-M   'P 1'
#
loop_
_entity.id
_entity.type
_entity.pdbx_description
1 polymer ?
#
loop_
_entity_poly.entity_id
_entity_poly.type
_entity_poly.pdbx_seq_one_letter_code
_entity_poly.pdbx_strand_id
1 'polypeptide(L)'
;MEMLKKKAIFQAARRAILENEVFLKEFVVEHLPEDYNEQDMVDFNYMLEKIFDNDLFDIVMGNKQPSDFEGVYNQRFLTDIADFAVKKREAIKSNVDKRIL
;
A
#
# COMPACT_ATOMS: atom_id res chain seq x y z
N MET A 1 -0.12 -18.45 -7.20
CA MET A 1 0.04 -17.63 -5.96
C MET A 1 1.45 -17.17 -5.59
N GLU A 2 2.41 -18.04 -5.27
CA GLU A 2 3.73 -17.60 -4.74
C GLU A 2 4.48 -16.62 -5.67
N MET A 3 4.47 -16.89 -6.98
CA MET A 3 5.08 -16.02 -8.00
C MET A 3 4.44 -14.62 -8.05
N LEU A 4 3.12 -14.52 -7.84
CA LEU A 4 2.42 -13.24 -7.84
C LEU A 4 2.77 -12.39 -6.61
N LYS A 5 2.99 -13.02 -5.46
CA LYS A 5 3.50 -12.35 -4.26
C LYS A 5 4.92 -11.84 -4.49
N LYS A 6 5.82 -12.66 -5.05
CA LYS A 6 7.18 -12.23 -5.41
C LYS A 6 7.17 -11.06 -6.39
N LYS A 7 6.27 -11.09 -7.38
CA LYS A 7 6.07 -9.98 -8.31
C LYS A 7 5.62 -8.71 -7.58
N ALA A 8 4.65 -8.81 -6.68
CA ALA A 8 4.17 -7.66 -5.91
C ALA A 8 5.27 -7.06 -5.02
N ILE A 9 6.09 -7.90 -4.37
CA ILE A 9 7.25 -7.45 -3.58
C ILE A 9 8.24 -6.70 -4.48
N PHE A 10 8.51 -7.22 -5.67
CA PHE A 10 9.40 -6.56 -6.63
C PHE A 10 8.86 -5.22 -7.12
N GLN A 11 7.55 -5.13 -7.41
CA GLN A 11 6.92 -3.85 -7.76
C GLN A 11 6.93 -2.85 -6.60
N ALA A 12 6.79 -3.32 -5.36
CA ALA A 12 6.90 -2.48 -4.17
C ALA A 12 8.34 -1.95 -3.97
N ALA A 13 9.35 -2.77 -4.21
CA ALA A 13 10.76 -2.40 -4.06
C ALA A 13 11.30 -1.45 -5.15
N ARG A 14 10.53 -1.18 -6.21
CA ARG A 14 10.97 -0.37 -7.37
C ARG A 14 10.37 1.03 -7.42
N ARG A 15 9.78 1.49 -6.31
CA ARG A 15 9.18 2.81 -6.21
C ARG A 15 10.26 3.89 -6.22
N ALA A 16 9.98 5.03 -6.85
CA ALA A 16 10.90 6.17 -6.89
C ALA A 16 10.89 6.98 -5.59
N ILE A 17 9.82 6.87 -4.80
CA ILE A 17 9.66 7.54 -3.50
C ILE A 17 9.90 6.52 -2.39
N LEU A 18 10.81 6.85 -1.47
CA LEU A 18 11.24 5.95 -0.40
C LEU A 18 10.08 5.55 0.53
N GLU A 19 9.24 6.50 0.88
CA GLU A 19 8.05 6.27 1.71
C GLU A 19 7.16 5.22 1.07
N ASN A 20 6.88 5.34 -0.24
CA ASN A 20 6.10 4.33 -0.97
C ASN A 20 6.76 2.96 -0.94
N GLU A 21 8.08 2.90 -1.16
CA GLU A 21 8.83 1.64 -1.17
C GLU A 21 8.69 0.92 0.18
N VAL A 22 9.03 1.62 1.26
CA VAL A 22 9.02 1.07 2.62
C VAL A 22 7.61 0.62 2.99
N PHE A 23 6.61 1.46 2.75
CA PHE A 23 5.24 1.18 3.12
C PHE A 23 4.64 0.01 2.36
N LEU A 24 4.79 0.03 1.03
CA LEU A 24 4.17 -0.96 0.17
C LEU A 24 4.85 -2.32 0.33
N LYS A 25 6.16 -2.35 0.60
CA LYS A 25 6.87 -3.59 0.90
C LYS A 25 6.36 -4.22 2.19
N GLU A 26 6.18 -3.43 3.25
CA GLU A 26 5.61 -3.92 4.51
C GLU A 26 4.18 -4.42 4.32
N PHE A 27 3.35 -3.67 3.57
CA PHE A 27 2.00 -4.10 3.22
C PHE A 27 2.00 -5.46 2.52
N VAL A 28 2.81 -5.62 1.48
CA VAL A 28 2.83 -6.85 0.66
C VAL A 28 3.38 -8.05 1.42
N VAL A 29 4.37 -7.85 2.29
CA VAL A 29 5.03 -8.96 3.01
C VAL A 29 4.23 -9.37 4.24
N GLU A 30 3.65 -8.41 4.96
CA GLU A 30 3.14 -8.65 6.32
C GLU A 30 1.63 -8.45 6.44
N HIS A 31 0.99 -7.70 5.53
CA HIS A 31 -0.40 -7.24 5.69
C HIS A 31 -1.28 -7.45 4.46
N LEU A 32 -0.88 -8.32 3.52
CA LEU A 32 -1.78 -8.73 2.45
C LEU A 32 -3.04 -9.38 3.06
N PRO A 33 -4.25 -8.94 2.65
CA PRO A 33 -5.48 -9.55 3.15
C PRO A 33 -5.54 -11.05 2.87
N GLU A 34 -6.05 -11.83 3.83
CA GLU A 34 -6.10 -13.29 3.74
C GLU A 34 -7.08 -13.80 2.66
N ASP A 35 -8.08 -12.98 2.33
CA ASP A 35 -9.11 -13.27 1.35
C ASP A 35 -8.67 -13.00 -0.11
N TYR A 36 -7.47 -12.47 -0.32
CA TYR A 36 -6.91 -12.29 -1.66
C TYR A 36 -6.69 -13.64 -2.35
N ASN A 37 -7.49 -13.89 -3.38
CA ASN A 37 -7.31 -15.02 -4.26
C ASN A 37 -6.29 -14.73 -5.38
N GLU A 38 -6.14 -15.68 -6.29
CA GLU A 38 -5.19 -15.55 -7.40
C GLU A 38 -5.53 -14.43 -8.37
N GLN A 39 -6.81 -14.23 -8.67
CA GLN A 39 -7.24 -13.12 -9.52
C GLN A 39 -6.99 -11.77 -8.84
N ASP A 40 -7.27 -11.67 -7.54
CA ASP A 40 -7.00 -10.44 -6.77
C ASP A 40 -5.52 -10.09 -6.82
N MET A 41 -4.62 -11.08 -6.69
CA MET A 41 -3.19 -10.85 -6.80
C MET A 41 -2.74 -10.45 -8.21
N VAL A 42 -3.39 -10.95 -9.26
CA VAL A 42 -3.13 -10.52 -10.65
C VAL A 42 -3.53 -9.06 -10.83
N ASP A 43 -4.75 -8.70 -10.42
CA ASP A 43 -5.29 -7.35 -10.55
C ASP A 43 -4.51 -6.35 -9.69
N PHE A 44 -4.08 -6.78 -8.51
CA PHE A 44 -3.24 -5.98 -7.61
C PHE A 44 -1.89 -5.69 -8.25
N ASN A 45 -1.21 -6.70 -8.80
CA ASN A 45 0.04 -6.48 -9.53
C ASN A 45 -0.14 -5.56 -10.74
N TYR A 46 -1.26 -5.68 -11.46
CA TYR A 46 -1.58 -4.78 -12.57
C TYR A 46 -1.74 -3.34 -12.07
N MET A 47 -2.47 -3.11 -10.98
CA MET A 47 -2.59 -1.78 -10.37
C MET A 47 -1.23 -1.23 -9.94
N LEU A 48 -0.38 -2.04 -9.30
CA LEU A 48 0.94 -1.62 -8.85
C LEU A 48 1.83 -1.17 -10.02
N GLU A 49 1.70 -1.79 -11.19
CA GLU A 49 2.41 -1.38 -12.42
C GLU A 49 1.92 -0.05 -13.01
N LYS A 50 0.67 0.33 -12.74
CA LYS A 50 0.01 1.49 -13.36
C LYS A 50 -0.09 2.71 -12.47
N ILE A 51 -0.10 2.53 -11.15
CA ILE A 51 -0.20 3.65 -10.21
C ILE A 51 1.06 4.51 -10.25
N PHE A 52 0.86 5.83 -10.36
CA PHE A 52 1.95 6.79 -10.28
C PHE A 52 2.42 6.95 -8.84
N ASP A 53 3.72 7.16 -8.65
CA ASP A 53 4.30 7.29 -7.31
C ASP A 53 3.72 8.48 -6.52
N ASN A 54 3.42 9.60 -7.19
CA ASN A 54 2.82 10.76 -6.51
C ASN A 54 1.41 10.45 -5.97
N ASP A 55 0.61 9.71 -6.73
CA ASP A 55 -0.74 9.36 -6.33
C ASP A 55 -0.74 8.34 -5.18
N LEU A 56 0.15 7.33 -5.27
CA LEU A 56 0.38 6.39 -4.18
C LEU A 56 0.88 7.11 -2.92
N PHE A 57 1.77 8.08 -3.07
CA PHE A 57 2.30 8.86 -1.95
C PHE A 57 1.19 9.66 -1.25
N ASP A 58 0.30 10.30 -2.01
CA ASP A 58 -0.83 11.03 -1.43
C ASP A 58 -1.74 10.13 -0.60
N ILE A 59 -1.96 8.88 -1.03
CA ILE A 59 -2.71 7.86 -0.25
C ILE A 59 -1.94 7.44 1.00
N VAL A 60 -0.65 7.09 0.85
CA VAL A 60 0.22 6.63 1.94
C VAL A 60 0.43 7.72 2.99
N MET A 61 0.38 9.00 2.62
CA MET A 61 0.49 10.12 3.55
C MET A 61 -0.86 10.58 4.10
N GLY A 62 -1.97 10.13 3.52
CA GLY A 62 -3.32 10.55 3.90
C GLY A 62 -3.70 11.95 3.42
N ASN A 63 -3.03 12.45 2.37
CA ASN A 63 -3.37 13.72 1.71
C ASN A 63 -4.63 13.60 0.85
N LYS A 64 -4.85 12.41 0.26
CA LYS A 64 -6.02 12.07 -0.54
C LYS A 64 -6.65 10.78 -0.06
N GLN A 65 -7.91 10.60 -0.39
CA GLN A 65 -8.67 9.39 -0.12
C GLN A 65 -8.69 8.50 -1.37
N PRO A 66 -8.88 7.17 -1.22
CA PRO A 66 -9.06 6.27 -2.35
C PRO A 66 -10.11 6.76 -3.36
N SER A 67 -11.22 7.31 -2.86
CA SER A 67 -12.33 7.85 -3.67
C SER A 67 -11.92 8.96 -4.63
N ASP A 68 -10.84 9.71 -4.34
CA ASP A 68 -10.34 10.76 -5.23
C ASP A 68 -9.76 10.20 -6.54
N PHE A 69 -9.55 8.88 -6.61
CA PHE A 69 -9.03 8.15 -7.76
C PHE A 69 -10.04 7.17 -8.37
N GLU A 70 -11.34 7.39 -8.13
CA GLU A 70 -12.39 6.57 -8.71
C GLU A 70 -12.32 6.57 -10.25
N GLY A 71 -12.45 5.38 -10.85
CA GLY A 71 -12.31 5.19 -12.30
C GLY A 71 -10.87 5.22 -12.83
N VAL A 72 -9.88 5.56 -12.00
CA VAL A 72 -8.45 5.53 -12.38
C VAL A 72 -7.77 4.27 -11.88
N TYR A 73 -8.01 3.91 -10.61
CA TYR A 73 -7.39 2.76 -9.95
C TYR A 73 -8.45 1.87 -9.29
N ASN A 74 -8.04 0.63 -8.97
CA ASN A 74 -8.92 -0.29 -8.27
C ASN A 74 -9.13 0.21 -6.82
N GLN A 75 -10.35 0.63 -6.52
CA GLN A 75 -10.72 1.24 -5.26
C GLN A 75 -10.50 0.33 -4.06
N ARG A 76 -10.82 -0.97 -4.18
CA ARG A 76 -10.64 -1.93 -3.08
C ARG A 76 -9.19 -1.94 -2.62
N PHE A 77 -8.26 -2.10 -3.56
CA PHE A 77 -6.83 -2.18 -3.25
C PHE A 77 -6.24 -0.88 -2.71
N LEU A 78 -6.71 0.26 -3.22
CA LEU A 78 -6.30 1.56 -2.67
C LEU A 78 -6.78 1.74 -1.24
N THR A 79 -8.01 1.33 -0.95
CA THR A 79 -8.56 1.35 0.41
C THR A 79 -7.76 0.46 1.34
N ASP A 80 -7.41 -0.76 0.92
CA ASP A 80 -6.60 -1.68 1.74
C ASP A 80 -5.23 -1.07 2.10
N ILE A 81 -4.59 -0.41 1.12
CA ILE A 81 -3.33 0.31 1.33
C ILE A 81 -3.53 1.51 2.28
N ALA A 82 -4.58 2.31 2.08
CA ALA A 82 -4.89 3.47 2.92
C ALA A 82 -5.15 3.06 4.38
N ASP A 83 -5.94 2.00 4.60
CA ASP A 83 -6.28 1.48 5.92
C ASP A 83 -5.04 0.97 6.66
N PHE A 84 -4.17 0.24 5.94
CA PHE A 84 -2.86 -0.13 6.47
C PHE A 84 -2.05 1.12 6.83
N ALA A 85 -2.09 2.15 5.99
CA ALA A 85 -1.34 3.38 6.21
C ALA A 85 -1.79 4.19 7.42
N VAL A 86 -3.09 4.27 7.65
CA VAL A 86 -3.65 4.87 8.87
C VAL A 86 -3.13 4.15 10.11
N LYS A 87 -3.28 2.82 10.18
CA LYS A 87 -2.86 2.00 11.33
C LYS A 87 -1.37 2.18 11.64
N LYS A 88 -0.52 2.20 10.62
CA LYS A 88 0.92 2.33 10.80
C LYS A 88 1.31 3.73 11.29
N ARG A 89 0.71 4.80 10.75
CA ARG A 89 0.95 6.17 11.24
C ARG A 89 0.53 6.34 12.70
N GLU A 90 -0.62 5.77 13.09
CA GLU A 90 -1.09 5.77 14.48
C GLU A 90 -0.14 5.02 15.42
N ALA A 91 0.38 3.87 14.99
CA ALA A 91 1.37 3.11 15.75
C ALA A 91 2.68 3.89 15.94
N ILE A 92 3.16 4.58 14.90
CA ILE A 92 4.35 5.44 14.98
C ILE A 92 4.11 6.57 15.99
N LYS A 93 2.98 7.26 15.88
CA LYS A 93 2.61 8.36 16.81
C LYS A 93 2.58 7.88 18.26
N SER A 94 1.91 6.75 18.49
CA SER A 94 1.81 6.14 19.83
C SER A 94 3.17 5.77 20.43
N ASN A 95 4.11 5.32 19.59
CA ASN A 95 5.47 4.97 20.03
C ASN A 95 6.33 6.21 20.30
N VAL A 96 6.11 7.31 19.59
CA VAL A 96 6.76 8.60 19.88
C VAL A 96 6.27 9.14 21.22
N ASP A 97 4.96 9.14 21.46
CA ASP A 97 4.37 9.64 22.71
C ASP A 97 4.89 8.88 23.94
N LYS A 98 5.08 7.55 23.83
CA LYS A 98 5.67 6.70 24.89
C LYS A 98 7.14 6.97 25.19
N ARG A 99 7.91 7.54 24.25
CA ARG A 99 9.34 7.84 24.44
C ARG A 99 9.59 9.20 25.08
N ILE A 100 8.58 10.06 25.11
CA ILE A 100 8.65 11.42 25.66
C ILE A 100 8.18 11.45 27.14
N LEU A 101 7.53 10.38 27.61
CA LEU A 101 7.17 10.13 29.00
C LEU A 101 8.26 9.34 29.73
#